data_AF-A0A8K1FTE0-F1
#
_entry.id   AF-A0A8K1FTE0-F1
#
_cell.length_a   1.000
_cell.length_b   1.000
_cell.length_c   1.000
_cell.angle_alpha   90.00
_cell.angle_beta   90.00
_cell.angle_gamma   90.00
#
_symmetry.space_group_name_H-M   'P 1'
#
loop_
_entity.id
_entity.type
_entity.pdbx_description
1 polymer ?
#
loop_
_entity_poly.entity_id
_entity_poly.type
_entity_poly.pdbx_seq_one_letter_code
_entity_poly.pdbx_strand_id
1 'polypeptide(L)'
;MSVCAPVPSVSSQAFLPLLKKAAQGSPGSGLSCSKAAIVNMSSIGGSISSSFGWELMHVTSYRCSKAALNMLSKCQSLAYKEHGILCVALHPGWVQTDMGRSAGHPAALNMLSKCQSLAYKEHGILCVALHPGWVQTDLGNAAGHP
;
A
#
# COMPACT_ATOMS: atom_id res chain seq x y z
N MET A 1 -20.01 -4.53 -7.48
CA MET A 1 -19.31 -3.45 -8.22
C MET A 1 -17.98 -3.17 -7.52
N SER A 2 -16.86 -3.16 -8.23
CA SER A 2 -15.51 -3.08 -7.66
C SER A 2 -15.04 -1.62 -7.63
N VAL A 3 -15.05 -1.00 -6.46
CA VAL A 3 -14.88 0.46 -6.24
C VAL A 3 -13.48 0.87 -5.75
N CYS A 4 -12.50 -0.03 -5.66
CA CYS A 4 -11.32 0.22 -4.83
C CYS A 4 -10.24 1.15 -5.41
N ALA A 5 -10.31 1.59 -6.67
CA ALA A 5 -9.31 2.51 -7.25
C ALA A 5 -9.81 3.94 -7.51
N PRO A 6 -11.05 4.16 -8.01
CA PRO A 6 -11.55 5.52 -8.23
C PRO A 6 -11.71 6.31 -6.93
N VAL A 7 -12.24 5.69 -5.87
CA VAL A 7 -12.50 6.36 -4.59
C VAL A 7 -11.20 6.83 -3.93
N PRO A 8 -10.15 6.00 -3.77
CA PRO A 8 -8.89 6.48 -3.21
C PRO A 8 -8.23 7.60 -4.02
N SER A 9 -8.41 7.62 -5.34
CA SER A 9 -7.87 8.70 -6.18
C SER A 9 -8.53 10.05 -5.85
N VAL A 10 -9.87 10.08 -5.82
CA VAL A 10 -10.63 11.30 -5.52
C VAL A 10 -10.39 11.77 -4.09
N SER A 11 -10.37 10.85 -3.12
CA SER A 11 -10.06 11.19 -1.72
C SER A 11 -8.66 11.79 -1.58
N SER A 12 -7.64 11.19 -2.19
CA SER A 12 -6.28 11.74 -2.14
C SER A 12 -6.19 13.15 -2.73
N GLN A 13 -6.91 13.42 -3.83
CA GLN A 13 -6.97 14.76 -4.41
C GLN A 13 -7.65 15.77 -3.49
N ALA A 14 -8.76 15.40 -2.87
CA ALA A 14 -9.50 16.27 -1.95
C ALA A 14 -8.67 16.66 -0.71
N PHE A 15 -7.89 15.72 -0.16
CA PHE A 15 -7.06 15.94 1.03
C PHE A 15 -5.65 16.47 0.73
N LEU A 16 -5.27 16.60 -0.54
CA LEU A 16 -3.93 17.01 -0.96
C LEU A 16 -3.45 18.33 -0.31
N PRO A 17 -4.28 19.39 -0.18
CA PRO A 17 -3.85 20.64 0.47
C PRO A 17 -3.46 20.43 1.94
N LEU A 18 -4.19 19.58 2.68
CA LEU A 18 -3.90 19.28 4.08
C LEU A 18 -2.63 18.44 4.22
N LEU A 19 -2.43 17.47 3.34
CA LEU A 19 -1.22 16.65 3.31
C LEU A 19 0.03 17.49 3.01
N LYS A 20 -0.07 18.44 2.08
CA LYS A 20 1.02 19.39 1.79
C LYS A 20 1.33 20.25 3.02
N LYS A 21 0.31 20.75 3.71
CA LYS A 21 0.49 21.54 4.93
C LYS A 21 1.17 20.73 6.05
N ALA A 22 0.76 19.48 6.25
CA ALA A 22 1.40 18.58 7.22
C ALA A 22 2.87 18.28 6.87
N ALA A 23 3.16 18.07 5.58
CA ALA A 23 4.52 17.86 5.10
C ALA A 23 5.42 19.09 5.30
N GLN A 24 4.90 20.29 5.10
CA GLN A 24 5.63 21.55 5.30
C GLN A 24 5.86 21.88 6.79
N GLY A 25 4.92 21.51 7.66
CA GLY A 25 5.01 21.76 9.10
C GLY A 25 5.89 20.78 9.88
N SER A 26 6.38 19.72 9.24
CA SER A 26 7.19 18.69 9.90
C SER A 26 8.69 18.92 9.68
N PRO A 27 9.53 18.95 10.73
CA PRO A 27 10.96 19.07 10.58
C PRO A 27 11.56 17.81 9.92
N GLY A 28 12.45 18.00 8.93
CA GLY A 28 13.18 16.92 8.26
C GLY A 28 12.80 16.68 6.79
N SER A 29 13.78 16.28 5.99
CA SER A 29 13.66 16.03 4.55
C SER A 29 13.10 14.64 4.19
N GLY A 30 12.98 13.74 5.16
CA GLY A 30 12.51 12.37 4.95
C GLY A 30 11.00 12.24 4.72
N LEU A 31 10.61 11.11 4.11
CA LEU A 31 9.22 10.67 3.97
C LEU A 31 8.87 9.68 5.09
N SER A 32 7.76 9.90 5.79
CA SER A 32 7.29 9.05 6.89
C SER A 32 5.80 9.19 7.13
N CYS A 33 5.17 8.14 7.67
CA CYS A 33 3.79 8.16 8.14
C CYS A 33 3.53 9.17 9.26
N SER A 34 4.55 9.53 10.05
CA SER A 34 4.41 10.54 11.11
C SER A 34 4.45 11.99 10.59
N LYS A 35 4.74 12.18 9.30
CA LYS A 35 4.81 13.49 8.64
C LYS A 35 3.58 13.74 7.77
N ALA A 36 3.50 13.02 6.66
CA ALA A 36 2.38 13.07 5.73
C ALA A 36 2.38 11.79 4.89
N ALA A 37 1.30 11.03 4.93
CA ALA A 37 1.21 9.78 4.18
C ALA A 37 -0.19 9.47 3.66
N ILE A 38 -0.22 8.80 2.52
CA ILE A 38 -1.37 8.11 1.94
C ILE A 38 -1.07 6.60 2.06
N VAL A 39 -1.88 5.91 2.85
CA VAL A 39 -1.78 4.46 3.04
C VAL A 39 -2.98 3.79 2.40
N ASN A 40 -2.77 3.16 1.25
CA ASN A 40 -3.81 2.44 0.54
C ASN A 40 -3.87 0.99 1.02
N MET A 41 -5.03 0.58 1.54
CA MET A 41 -5.28 -0.80 2.00
C MET A 41 -5.42 -1.76 0.81
N SER A 42 -4.32 -2.39 0.41
CA SER A 42 -4.28 -3.36 -0.68
C SER A 42 -4.43 -4.81 -0.20
N SER A 43 -4.10 -5.78 -1.06
CA SER A 43 -4.16 -7.21 -0.78
C SER A 43 -3.14 -7.97 -1.62
N ILE A 44 -2.65 -9.11 -1.11
CA ILE A 44 -1.82 -10.04 -1.89
C ILE A 44 -2.54 -10.52 -3.16
N GLY A 45 -3.87 -10.57 -3.17
CA GLY A 45 -4.65 -10.91 -4.37
C GLY A 45 -4.54 -9.88 -5.51
N GLY A 46 -4.04 -8.67 -5.24
CA GLY A 46 -3.73 -7.67 -6.27
C GLY A 46 -2.36 -7.86 -6.92
N SER A 47 -1.57 -8.83 -6.47
CA SER A 47 -0.28 -9.14 -7.06
C SER A 47 -0.44 -9.83 -8.40
N ILE A 48 0.20 -9.27 -9.43
CA ILE A 48 0.23 -9.84 -10.78
C ILE A 48 1.33 -10.91 -10.85
N SER A 49 2.40 -10.74 -10.07
CA SER A 49 3.52 -11.69 -10.00
C SER A 49 3.23 -12.93 -9.15
N SER A 50 2.14 -12.92 -8.36
CA SER A 50 1.76 -14.01 -7.46
C SER A 50 0.37 -14.55 -7.76
N SER A 51 0.26 -15.86 -7.92
CA SER A 51 -1.01 -16.58 -8.01
C SER A 51 -1.57 -16.99 -6.65
N PHE A 52 -1.07 -16.41 -5.54
CA PHE A 52 -1.44 -16.81 -4.19
C PHE A 52 -2.97 -16.83 -3.98
N GLY A 53 -3.47 -17.95 -3.47
CA GLY A 53 -4.89 -18.17 -3.19
C GLY A 53 -5.80 -18.25 -4.42
N TRP A 54 -5.27 -18.43 -5.64
CA TRP A 54 -6.10 -18.57 -6.85
C TRP A 54 -7.01 -19.80 -6.76
N GLU A 55 -6.43 -20.96 -6.43
CA GLU A 55 -7.16 -22.24 -6.24
C GLU A 55 -8.20 -22.19 -5.12
N LEU A 56 -8.05 -21.26 -4.16
CA LEU A 56 -9.00 -21.08 -3.06
C LEU A 56 -10.13 -20.10 -3.41
N MET A 57 -9.81 -19.02 -4.13
CA MET A 57 -10.75 -17.94 -4.41
C MET A 57 -10.49 -17.29 -5.77
N HIS A 58 -11.37 -17.60 -6.72
CA HIS A 58 -11.41 -17.03 -8.08
C HIS A 58 -12.10 -15.66 -8.13
N VAL A 59 -11.73 -14.75 -7.24
CA VAL A 59 -12.35 -13.42 -7.10
C VAL A 59 -11.73 -12.37 -8.05
N THR A 60 -11.83 -12.59 -9.36
CA THR A 60 -11.16 -11.78 -10.40
C THR A 60 -11.41 -10.27 -10.25
N SER A 61 -12.64 -9.84 -10.00
CA SER A 61 -12.96 -8.41 -9.87
C SER A 61 -12.31 -7.75 -8.64
N TYR A 62 -12.10 -8.51 -7.55
CA TYR A 62 -11.35 -8.05 -6.38
C TYR A 62 -9.86 -7.96 -6.70
N ARG A 63 -9.30 -9.00 -7.34
CA ARG A 63 -7.88 -9.05 -7.76
C ARG A 63 -7.54 -7.88 -8.69
N CYS A 64 -8.31 -7.68 -9.75
CA CYS A 64 -8.13 -6.54 -10.68
C CYS A 64 -8.20 -5.20 -9.96
N SER A 65 -9.11 -5.04 -9.00
CA SER A 65 -9.26 -3.79 -8.27
C SER A 65 -8.11 -3.51 -7.31
N LYS A 66 -7.55 -4.53 -6.66
CA LYS A 66 -6.35 -4.41 -5.82
C LYS A 66 -5.08 -4.20 -6.65
N ALA A 67 -4.98 -4.80 -7.84
CA ALA A 67 -3.92 -4.51 -8.81
C ALA A 67 -3.98 -3.05 -9.29
N ALA A 68 -5.18 -2.55 -9.62
CA ALA A 68 -5.37 -1.14 -9.98
C ALA A 68 -5.01 -0.20 -8.81
N LEU A 69 -5.34 -0.57 -7.57
CA LEU A 69 -4.96 0.20 -6.37
C LEU A 69 -3.43 0.21 -6.14
N ASN A 70 -2.73 -0.88 -6.46
CA ASN A 70 -1.26 -0.94 -6.43
C ASN A 70 -0.66 0.05 -7.44
N MET A 71 -1.17 0.06 -8.68
CA MET A 71 -0.75 1.03 -9.70
C MET A 71 -1.04 2.47 -9.29
N LEU A 72 -2.25 2.75 -8.77
CA LEU A 72 -2.59 4.08 -8.26
C LEU A 72 -1.61 4.54 -7.18
N SER A 73 -1.26 3.66 -6.24
CA SER A 73 -0.30 3.95 -5.17
C SER A 73 1.08 4.29 -5.74
N LYS A 74 1.51 3.63 -6.82
CA LYS A 74 2.72 3.99 -7.56
C LYS A 74 2.63 5.38 -8.17
N CYS A 75 1.57 5.66 -8.92
CA CYS A 75 1.38 6.98 -9.51
C CYS A 75 1.39 8.09 -8.45
N GLN A 76 0.68 7.90 -7.34
CA GLN A 76 0.67 8.83 -6.20
C GLN A 76 2.06 9.00 -5.59
N SER A 77 2.83 7.91 -5.41
CA SER A 77 4.19 7.98 -4.87
C SER A 77 5.14 8.80 -5.74
N LEU A 78 4.98 8.77 -7.06
CA LEU A 78 5.79 9.58 -7.98
C LEU A 78 5.31 11.04 -7.97
N ALA A 79 4.00 11.24 -8.11
CA ALA A 79 3.41 12.58 -8.21
C ALA A 79 3.56 13.40 -6.93
N TYR A 80 3.52 12.76 -5.75
CA TYR A 80 3.52 13.48 -4.47
C TYR A 80 4.86 13.42 -3.73
N LYS A 81 5.89 12.79 -4.31
CA LYS A 81 7.25 12.73 -3.75
C LYS A 81 7.81 14.12 -3.49
N GLU A 82 7.72 15.02 -4.48
CA GLU A 82 8.22 16.39 -4.39
C GLU A 82 7.46 17.24 -3.35
N HIS A 83 6.27 16.80 -2.95
CA HIS A 83 5.47 17.43 -1.91
C HIS A 83 5.76 16.86 -0.51
N GLY A 84 6.71 15.94 -0.38
CA GLY A 84 7.08 15.34 0.90
C GLY A 84 6.04 14.36 1.46
N ILE A 85 5.20 13.77 0.60
CA ILE A 85 4.10 12.87 1.00
C ILE A 85 4.47 11.42 0.67
N LEU A 86 4.47 10.56 1.68
CA LEU A 86 4.68 9.12 1.53
C LEU A 86 3.41 8.46 0.95
N CYS A 87 3.52 7.69 -0.12
CA CYS A 87 2.38 6.92 -0.64
C CYS A 87 2.74 5.43 -0.72
N VAL A 88 1.94 4.57 -0.09
CA VAL A 88 2.22 3.14 0.03
C VAL A 88 0.96 2.29 -0.12
N ALA A 89 1.13 1.07 -0.64
CA ALA A 89 0.09 0.05 -0.69
C ALA A 89 0.40 -1.05 0.33
N LEU A 90 -0.56 -1.39 1.19
CA LEU A 90 -0.32 -2.30 2.30
C LEU A 90 -1.32 -3.44 2.31
N HIS A 91 -0.84 -4.69 2.28
CA HIS A 91 -1.67 -5.87 2.49
C HIS A 91 -1.72 -6.20 3.99
N PRO A 92 -2.89 -6.18 4.65
CA PRO A 92 -2.99 -6.36 6.10
C PRO A 92 -2.74 -7.79 6.60
N GLY A 93 -2.45 -8.75 5.70
CA GLY A 93 -2.53 -10.18 6.00
C GLY A 93 -3.94 -10.74 5.81
N TRP A 94 -4.13 -12.03 6.10
CA TRP A 94 -5.45 -12.64 6.19
C TRP A 94 -5.99 -12.39 7.61
N VAL A 95 -6.84 -11.37 7.75
CA VAL A 95 -7.36 -10.91 9.06
C VAL A 95 -8.78 -11.42 9.28
N GLN A 96 -9.10 -11.80 10.51
CA GLN A 96 -10.44 -12.24 10.91
C GLN A 96 -11.40 -11.06 10.86
N THR A 97 -12.18 -11.00 9.78
CA THR A 97 -13.18 -9.97 9.48
C THR A 97 -14.29 -10.62 8.66
N ASP A 98 -15.41 -9.93 8.41
CA ASP A 98 -16.46 -10.47 7.52
C ASP A 98 -15.92 -10.84 6.13
N MET A 99 -14.91 -10.10 5.65
CA MET A 99 -14.23 -10.37 4.37
C MET A 99 -13.24 -11.54 4.46
N GLY A 100 -12.50 -11.65 5.57
CA GLY A 100 -11.55 -12.74 5.81
C GLY A 100 -12.20 -14.03 6.32
N ARG A 101 -13.46 -13.98 6.74
CA ARG A 101 -14.21 -15.07 7.37
C ARG A 101 -13.43 -15.67 8.56
N SER A 102 -13.88 -16.81 9.06
CA SER A 102 -13.32 -17.47 10.26
C SER A 102 -11.90 -18.01 10.11
N ALA A 103 -11.28 -17.91 8.92
CA ALA A 103 -9.93 -18.38 8.65
C ALA A 103 -8.83 -17.30 8.84
N GLY A 104 -9.23 -16.06 9.14
CA GLY A 104 -8.29 -14.97 9.37
C GLY A 104 -7.69 -14.96 10.78
N HIS A 105 -6.53 -14.33 10.94
CA HIS A 105 -5.88 -14.14 12.22
C HIS A 105 -6.57 -13.02 13.02
N PRO A 106 -6.71 -13.14 14.36
CA PRO A 106 -7.57 -12.26 15.18
C PRO A 106 -7.22 -10.77 15.21
N ALA A 107 -6.07 -10.31 14.69
CA ALA A 107 -5.79 -8.87 14.61
C ALA A 107 -4.64 -8.50 13.66
N ALA A 108 -4.77 -7.33 13.02
CA ALA A 108 -3.69 -6.67 12.25
C ALA A 108 -2.72 -5.87 13.15
N LEU A 109 -2.41 -6.38 14.35
CA LEU A 109 -1.74 -5.64 15.45
C LEU A 109 -0.41 -4.98 15.05
N ASN A 110 0.26 -5.49 14.02
CA ASN A 110 1.57 -5.00 13.61
C ASN A 110 1.52 -3.92 12.53
N MET A 111 0.33 -3.52 12.09
CA MET A 111 0.18 -2.63 10.93
C MET A 111 0.60 -1.19 11.23
N LEU A 112 0.20 -0.66 12.39
CA LEU A 112 0.56 0.71 12.80
C LEU A 112 2.07 0.85 13.02
N SER A 113 2.66 -0.10 13.74
CA SER A 113 4.11 -0.17 13.97
C SER A 113 4.88 -0.30 12.65
N LYS A 114 4.35 -1.08 11.69
CA LYS A 114 4.95 -1.16 10.35
C LYS A 114 4.84 0.15 9.60
N CYS A 115 3.66 0.77 9.57
CA CYS A 115 3.45 2.09 8.97
C CYS A 115 4.45 3.11 9.52
N GLN A 116 4.69 3.11 10.83
CA GLN A 116 5.70 3.95 11.47
C GLN A 116 7.14 3.60 11.07
N SER A 117 7.44 2.31 10.88
CA SER A 117 8.75 1.84 10.39
C SER A 117 8.96 2.04 8.88
N LEU A 118 7.94 2.44 8.12
CA LEU A 118 8.07 2.74 6.70
C LEU A 118 8.82 4.06 6.51
N ALA A 119 10.15 4.00 6.61
CA ALA A 119 11.04 5.00 6.05
C ALA A 119 11.36 4.61 4.60
N TYR A 120 11.21 5.57 3.68
CA TYR A 120 11.48 5.35 2.25
C TYR A 120 12.98 5.07 2.05
N LYS A 121 13.39 3.79 1.90
CA LYS A 121 14.69 3.47 1.30
C LYS A 121 14.57 3.78 -0.19
N GLU A 122 15.13 4.92 -0.58
CA GLU A 122 15.34 5.59 -1.89
C GLU A 122 14.62 5.16 -3.19
N HIS A 123 14.14 3.94 -3.36
CA HIS A 123 13.61 3.44 -4.63
C HIS A 123 12.15 2.98 -4.52
N GLY A 124 11.27 3.88 -4.95
CA GLY A 124 10.04 3.58 -5.70
C GLY A 124 9.13 2.44 -5.24
N ILE A 125 8.17 2.75 -4.37
CA ILE A 125 6.99 1.96 -3.96
C ILE A 125 7.27 0.73 -3.10
N LEU A 126 6.52 0.67 -2.02
CA LEU A 126 6.40 -0.50 -1.19
C LEU A 126 4.98 -1.07 -1.34
N CYS A 127 4.88 -2.23 -1.99
CA CYS A 127 3.81 -3.17 -1.70
C CYS A 127 4.32 -3.97 -0.50
N VAL A 128 3.84 -3.69 0.71
CA VAL A 128 4.19 -4.55 1.86
C VAL A 128 3.20 -5.71 1.86
N ALA A 129 3.62 -6.86 1.34
CA ALA A 129 3.00 -8.12 1.70
C ALA A 129 3.33 -8.41 3.17
N LEU A 130 2.36 -8.30 4.08
CA LEU A 130 2.54 -8.67 5.49
C LEU A 130 2.41 -10.19 5.64
N HIS A 131 3.46 -10.93 5.27
CA HIS A 131 3.72 -12.27 5.80
C HIS A 131 4.92 -12.18 6.76
N PRO A 132 4.98 -12.93 7.88
CA PRO A 132 6.19 -13.00 8.69
C PRO A 132 7.38 -13.41 7.79
N GLY A 133 8.29 -12.47 7.53
CA GLY A 133 9.59 -12.74 6.91
C GLY A 133 9.90 -12.11 5.54
N TRP A 134 8.94 -11.57 4.77
CA TRP A 134 9.22 -11.14 3.39
C TRP A 134 8.60 -9.78 3.02
N VAL A 135 9.43 -8.84 2.57
CA VAL A 135 8.99 -7.65 1.83
C VAL A 135 9.11 -7.99 0.35
N GLN A 136 7.98 -8.18 -0.34
CA GLN A 136 7.98 -8.50 -1.78
C GLN A 136 7.40 -7.33 -2.55
N THR A 137 8.24 -6.67 -3.36
CA THR A 137 7.81 -5.61 -4.27
C THR A 137 7.20 -6.22 -5.52
N ASP A 138 5.99 -5.78 -5.86
CA ASP A 138 5.19 -6.35 -6.96
C ASP A 138 5.62 -5.90 -8.36
N LEU A 139 6.74 -5.18 -8.46
CA LEU A 139 7.17 -4.49 -9.70
C LEU A 139 8.53 -4.97 -10.23
N GLY A 140 8.93 -6.18 -9.84
CA GLY A 140 10.19 -6.72 -10.28
C GLY A 140 11.37 -6.19 -9.46
N ASN A 141 12.41 -7.02 -9.45
CA ASN A 141 13.65 -6.77 -8.76
C ASN A 141 14.38 -5.60 -9.46
N ALA A 142 14.59 -4.48 -8.77
CA ALA A 142 15.56 -3.46 -9.21
C ALA A 142 16.97 -3.78 -8.67
N ALA A 143 17.28 -5.06 -8.47
CA ALA A 143 18.64 -5.53 -8.20
C ALA A 143 19.12 -6.34 -9.40
N GLY A 144 19.44 -5.62 -10.47
CA GLY A 144 20.39 -6.06 -11.48
C GLY A 144 21.52 -5.04 -11.48
N HIS A 145 22.63 -5.37 -10.81
CA HIS A 145 23.97 -4.87 -11.08
C HIS A 145 24.99 -5.56 -10.16
N PRO A 146 26.19 -5.82 -10.67
CA PRO A 146 26.55 -6.65 -11.82
C PRO A 146 26.61 -8.15 -11.47
#